data_AF-A0A1Y4HBY5-F1
#
_entry.id   AF-A0A1Y4HBY5-F1
#
_cell.length_a   1.000
_cell.length_b   1.000
_cell.length_c   1.000
_cell.angle_alpha   90.00
_cell.angle_beta   90.00
_cell.angle_gamma   90.00
#
_symmetry.space_group_name_H-M   'P 1'
#
loop_
_entity.id
_entity.type
_entity.pdbx_description
1 polymer ?
#
loop_
_entity_poly.entity_id
_entity_poly.type
_entity_poly.pdbx_seq_one_letter_code
_entity_poly.pdbx_strand_id
1 'polypeptide(L)'
;MSTHATIAVTDGTKCRAIYLHWDGYLSSAGAILHDYYDTKEKARQLIQLGGLSVLKELVAPNPGMSHSFDMPNELVTVAYHRDRNEPLEINELSDLSISGDKKFIQHLADISNAEYVYLFDERKEQWLVGKTSDFVGSERTDCLKANPFTWYPLSNWF
;
A
#
# COMPACT_ATOMS: atom_id res chain seq x y z
N MET A 1 13.42 3.08 13.59
CA MET A 1 13.42 2.56 12.21
C MET A 1 12.04 2.78 11.65
N SER A 2 11.94 3.27 10.42
CA SER A 2 10.71 3.28 9.64
C SER A 2 10.65 2.01 8.79
N THR A 3 9.45 1.47 8.59
CA THR A 3 9.21 0.36 7.67
C THR A 3 8.40 0.87 6.53
N HIS A 4 9.02 0.93 5.36
CA HIS A 4 8.42 1.45 4.14
C HIS A 4 7.57 0.39 3.45
N ALA A 5 6.56 0.84 2.73
CA ALA A 5 5.81 0.01 1.80
C ALA A 5 5.57 0.74 0.48
N THR A 6 5.29 -0.04 -0.56
CA THR A 6 4.67 0.46 -1.79
C THR A 6 3.20 0.07 -1.78
N ILE A 7 2.31 1.02 -2.05
CA ILE A 7 0.89 0.76 -2.25
C ILE A 7 0.58 1.01 -3.72
N ALA A 8 -0.06 0.05 -4.38
CA ALA A 8 -0.30 0.10 -5.81
C ALA A 8 -1.72 -0.38 -6.17
N VAL A 9 -2.21 0.09 -7.30
CA VAL A 9 -3.47 -0.36 -7.92
C VAL A 9 -3.19 -0.71 -9.37
N THR A 10 -3.63 -1.89 -9.82
CA THR A 10 -3.56 -2.31 -11.22
C THR A 10 -4.95 -2.59 -11.81
N ASP A 11 -5.17 -2.16 -13.05
CA ASP A 11 -6.34 -2.54 -13.85
C ASP A 11 -6.08 -3.76 -14.77
N GLY A 12 -4.88 -4.33 -14.71
CA GLY A 12 -4.42 -5.40 -15.58
C GLY A 12 -3.64 -4.94 -16.81
N THR A 13 -3.57 -3.63 -17.05
CA THR A 13 -2.81 -3.01 -18.15
C THR A 13 -1.84 -1.96 -17.64
N LYS A 14 -2.29 -1.16 -16.68
CA LYS A 14 -1.51 -0.12 -16.02
C LYS A 14 -1.55 -0.33 -14.52
N CYS A 15 -0.42 -0.06 -13.89
CA CYS A 15 -0.27 -0.04 -12.46
C CYS A 15 0.17 1.38 -12.03
N ARG A 16 -0.44 1.87 -10.96
CA ARG A 16 -0.09 3.15 -10.32
C ARG A 16 0.34 2.86 -8.89
N ALA A 17 1.51 3.36 -8.51
CA ALA A 17 2.13 3.05 -7.23
C ALA A 17 2.54 4.33 -6.48
N ILE A 18 2.38 4.30 -5.17
CA ILE A 18 2.75 5.37 -4.25
C ILE A 18 3.60 4.84 -3.11
N TYR A 19 4.39 5.74 -2.54
CA TYR A 19 5.24 5.49 -1.38
C TYR A 19 4.45 5.54 -0.07
N LEU A 20 4.76 4.67 0.89
CA LEU A 20 4.36 4.79 2.30
C LEU A 20 5.60 4.81 3.19
N HIS A 21 5.74 5.87 4.00
CA HIS A 21 6.92 6.07 4.85
C HIS A 21 6.89 5.27 6.17
N TRP A 22 5.78 5.30 6.92
CA TRP A 22 5.68 4.63 8.23
C TRP A 22 4.76 3.41 8.21
N ASP A 23 5.07 2.45 9.10
CA ASP A 23 4.23 1.32 9.45
C ASP A 23 3.75 0.46 8.27
N GLY A 24 4.64 0.17 7.31
CA GLY A 24 4.37 -0.66 6.15
C GLY A 24 4.07 -2.15 6.42
N TYR A 25 4.08 -2.61 7.67
CA TYR A 25 3.87 -4.02 8.04
C TYR A 25 2.46 -4.53 7.72
N LEU A 26 2.31 -5.85 7.63
CA LEU A 26 1.01 -6.51 7.49
C LEU A 26 0.05 -6.12 8.61
N SER A 27 0.49 -6.19 9.87
CA SER A 27 -0.34 -5.88 11.03
C SER A 27 -0.77 -4.41 11.14
N SER A 28 -0.22 -3.53 10.31
CA SER A 28 -0.55 -2.10 10.28
C SER A 28 -1.09 -1.72 8.92
N ALA A 29 -0.24 -1.47 7.91
CA ALA A 29 -0.69 -1.08 6.58
C ALA A 29 -1.58 -2.15 5.94
N GLY A 30 -1.23 -3.43 6.07
CA GLY A 30 -2.05 -4.53 5.57
C GLY A 30 -3.45 -4.54 6.18
N ALA A 31 -3.55 -4.48 7.51
CA ALA A 31 -4.83 -4.44 8.22
C ALA A 31 -5.69 -3.24 7.78
N ILE A 32 -5.09 -2.04 7.70
CA ILE A 32 -5.83 -0.83 7.30
C ILE A 32 -6.33 -0.93 5.85
N LEU A 33 -5.50 -1.43 4.93
CA LEU A 33 -5.91 -1.60 3.53
C LEU A 33 -7.05 -2.62 3.40
N HIS A 34 -6.96 -3.73 4.14
CA HIS A 34 -7.97 -4.77 4.17
C HIS A 34 -9.31 -4.26 4.71
N ASP A 35 -9.30 -3.56 5.85
CA ASP A 35 -10.54 -3.20 6.55
C ASP A 35 -11.19 -1.92 6.01
N TYR A 36 -10.38 -0.96 5.54
CA TYR A 36 -10.86 0.38 5.20
C TYR A 36 -10.76 0.72 3.72
N TYR A 37 -9.86 0.10 2.95
CA TYR A 37 -9.64 0.40 1.52
C TYR A 37 -9.92 -0.80 0.59
N ASP A 38 -10.88 -1.62 0.97
CA ASP A 38 -11.30 -2.88 0.33
C ASP A 38 -11.98 -2.74 -1.06
N THR A 39 -12.33 -1.53 -1.45
CA THR A 39 -13.04 -1.25 -2.71
C THR A 39 -12.15 -0.50 -3.69
N LYS A 40 -12.43 -0.69 -4.99
CA LYS A 40 -11.73 -0.02 -6.09
C LYS A 40 -11.74 1.50 -5.96
N GLU A 41 -12.86 2.07 -5.55
CA GLU A 41 -13.04 3.52 -5.37
C GLU A 41 -12.11 4.03 -4.28
N LYS A 42 -12.08 3.37 -3.11
CA LYS A 42 -11.24 3.77 -1.99
C LYS A 42 -9.76 3.56 -2.28
N ALA A 43 -9.39 2.43 -2.88
CA ALA A 43 -8.02 2.17 -3.29
C ALA A 43 -7.51 3.23 -4.27
N ARG A 44 -8.34 3.63 -5.25
CA ARG A 44 -8.01 4.72 -6.19
C ARG A 44 -7.90 6.08 -5.51
N GLN A 45 -8.80 6.41 -4.59
CA GLN A 45 -8.72 7.64 -3.81
C GLN A 45 -7.42 7.71 -3.00
N LEU A 46 -7.00 6.58 -2.43
CA LEU A 46 -5.72 6.48 -1.72
C LEU A 46 -4.53 6.75 -2.66
N ILE A 47 -4.50 6.13 -3.84
CA ILE A 47 -3.45 6.39 -4.86
C ILE A 47 -3.41 7.86 -5.29
N GLN A 48 -4.56 8.53 -5.39
CA GLN A 48 -4.64 9.93 -5.80
C GLN A 48 -4.01 10.90 -4.79
N LEU A 49 -3.78 10.48 -3.54
CA LEU A 49 -3.07 11.29 -2.56
C LEU A 49 -1.56 11.41 -2.85
N GLY A 50 -0.99 10.53 -3.68
CA GLY A 50 0.45 10.43 -3.89
C GLY A 50 1.17 9.77 -2.71
N GLY A 51 2.44 10.13 -2.50
CA GLY A 51 3.24 9.62 -1.38
C GLY A 51 2.61 9.92 -0.01
N LEU A 52 2.61 8.92 0.87
CA LEU A 52 2.03 8.96 2.20
C LEU A 52 3.13 8.98 3.27
N SER A 53 2.94 9.82 4.27
CA SER A 53 3.72 9.73 5.50
C SER A 53 3.22 8.58 6.37
N VAL A 54 1.91 8.52 6.61
CA VAL A 54 1.26 7.52 7.46
C VAL A 54 -0.09 7.16 6.87
N LEU A 55 -0.37 5.87 6.75
CA LEU A 55 -1.68 5.35 6.33
C LEU A 55 -2.63 5.23 7.54
N LYS A 56 -3.87 5.70 7.40
CA LYS A 56 -4.95 5.57 8.39
C LYS A 56 -6.29 5.24 7.73
N GLU A 57 -7.31 5.04 8.54
CA GLU A 57 -8.66 4.57 8.15
C GLU A 57 -9.37 5.49 7.15
N LEU A 58 -9.22 6.82 7.31
CA LEU A 58 -9.88 7.81 6.48
C LEU A 58 -8.92 8.39 5.46
N VAL A 59 -9.36 8.42 4.19
CA VAL A 59 -8.59 9.05 3.11
C VAL A 59 -8.49 10.56 3.26
N ALA A 60 -9.49 11.20 3.87
CA ALA A 60 -9.60 12.64 4.08
C ALA A 60 -10.35 12.94 5.39
N PRO A 61 -10.14 14.12 6.01
CA PRO A 61 -10.87 14.49 7.21
C PRO A 61 -12.36 14.70 6.91
N ASN A 62 -13.23 14.22 7.80
CA ASN A 62 -14.66 14.54 7.73
C ASN A 62 -14.89 16.03 8.08
N PRO A 63 -16.03 16.63 7.67
CA PRO A 63 -16.37 17.99 8.05
C PRO A 63 -16.25 18.24 9.56
N GLY A 64 -15.49 19.26 9.95
CA GLY A 64 -15.24 19.61 11.35
C GLY A 64 -14.04 18.91 12.01
N MET A 65 -13.39 17.96 11.34
CA MET A 65 -12.14 17.37 11.83
C MET A 65 -10.95 18.26 11.47
N SER A 66 -10.15 18.64 12.46
CA SER A 66 -8.85 19.27 12.24
C SER A 66 -7.83 18.23 11.79
N HIS A 67 -7.11 18.52 10.71
CA HIS A 67 -6.02 17.69 10.20
C HIS A 67 -5.01 18.59 9.46
N SER A 68 -3.74 18.43 9.78
CA SER A 68 -2.62 18.98 9.01
C SER A 68 -1.40 18.07 9.18
N PHE A 69 -0.32 18.35 8.47
CA PHE A 69 0.93 17.61 8.67
C PHE A 69 1.49 17.78 10.08
N ASP A 70 1.45 19.00 10.63
CA ASP A 70 1.99 19.30 11.98
C ASP A 70 1.06 18.85 13.12
N MET A 71 -0.25 18.77 12.85
CA MET A 71 -1.27 18.31 13.79
C MET A 71 -2.16 17.26 13.09
N PRO A 72 -1.62 16.05 12.85
CA PRO A 72 -2.34 15.03 12.13
C PRO A 72 -3.49 14.49 12.99
N ASN A 73 -4.66 14.37 12.38
CA ASN A 73 -5.74 13.60 12.97
C ASN A 73 -5.37 12.11 13.03
N GLU A 74 -5.66 11.44 14.13
CA GLU A 74 -5.29 10.04 14.36
C GLU A 74 -5.94 9.05 13.37
N LEU A 75 -7.11 9.40 12.81
CA LEU A 75 -7.87 8.55 11.88
C LEU A 75 -7.62 8.88 10.41
N VAL A 76 -6.94 9.98 10.10
CA VAL A 76 -6.82 10.49 8.71
C VAL A 76 -5.42 10.25 8.18
N THR A 77 -5.36 9.63 6.99
CA THR A 77 -4.10 9.36 6.27
C THR A 77 -3.36 10.67 6.06
N VAL A 78 -2.06 10.70 6.35
CA VAL A 78 -1.22 11.89 6.13
C VAL A 78 -0.50 11.74 4.78
N ALA A 79 -0.79 12.63 3.85
CA ALA A 79 -0.27 12.62 2.50
C ALA A 79 0.66 13.82 2.25
N TYR A 80 1.84 13.56 1.68
CA TYR A 80 2.85 14.59 1.45
C TYR A 80 2.35 15.70 0.52
N HIS A 81 1.71 15.32 -0.59
CA HIS A 81 1.16 16.30 -1.54
C HIS A 81 0.08 17.18 -0.89
N ARG A 82 -0.91 16.56 -0.24
CA ARG A 82 -2.07 17.26 0.33
C ARG A 82 -1.70 18.10 1.55
N ASP A 83 -0.90 17.55 2.48
CA ASP A 83 -0.73 18.12 3.82
C ASP A 83 0.57 18.93 3.97
N ARG A 84 1.54 18.75 3.08
CA ARG A 84 2.80 19.53 3.05
C ARG A 84 2.98 20.36 1.78
N ASN A 85 2.02 20.32 0.85
CA ASN A 85 2.11 20.98 -0.46
C ASN A 85 3.34 20.54 -1.29
N GLU A 86 3.83 19.31 -1.08
CA GLU A 86 4.88 18.73 -1.93
C GLU A 86 4.34 18.41 -3.33
N PRO A 87 5.20 18.23 -4.35
CA PRO A 87 4.75 17.75 -5.66
C PRO A 87 3.98 16.41 -5.56
N LEU A 88 3.00 16.22 -6.44
CA LEU A 88 2.26 14.96 -6.52
C LEU A 88 3.19 13.87 -7.09
N GLU A 89 3.48 12.85 -6.29
CA GLU A 89 4.29 11.70 -6.70
C GLU A 89 3.42 10.44 -6.82
N ILE A 90 3.16 10.04 -8.07
CA ILE A 90 2.52 8.78 -8.43
C ILE A 90 3.36 8.15 -9.53
N ASN A 91 3.81 6.92 -9.30
CA ASN A 91 4.58 6.17 -10.29
C ASN A 91 3.62 5.41 -11.20
N GLU A 92 3.65 5.71 -12.50
CA GLU A 92 2.89 4.99 -13.51
C GLU A 92 3.77 4.00 -14.25
N LEU A 93 3.32 2.75 -14.32
CA LEU A 93 4.02 1.67 -15.00
C LEU A 93 3.03 0.75 -15.72
N SER A 94 3.53 -0.01 -16.69
CA SER A 94 2.74 -1.09 -17.28
C SER A 94 2.55 -2.21 -16.26
N ASP A 95 1.43 -2.92 -16.32
CA ASP A 95 1.23 -4.13 -15.51
C ASP A 95 2.29 -5.18 -15.90
N LEU A 96 3.16 -5.54 -14.95
CA LEU A 96 4.26 -6.49 -15.17
C LEU A 96 3.91 -7.92 -14.74
N SER A 97 2.64 -8.23 -14.44
CA SER A 97 2.21 -9.59 -14.05
C SER A 97 2.62 -10.65 -15.07
N ILE A 98 2.62 -10.33 -16.37
CA ILE A 98 3.08 -11.23 -17.44
C ILE A 98 4.59 -11.54 -17.34
N SER A 99 5.37 -10.66 -16.73
CA SER A 99 6.82 -10.84 -16.50
C SER A 99 7.13 -11.72 -15.28
N GLY A 100 6.12 -12.15 -14.54
CA GLY A 100 6.21 -12.98 -13.34
C GLY A 100 6.30 -12.19 -12.04
N ASP A 101 5.74 -12.76 -10.97
CA ASP A 101 5.59 -12.17 -9.63
C ASP A 101 6.88 -11.55 -9.10
N LYS A 102 8.00 -12.28 -9.19
CA LYS A 102 9.30 -11.81 -8.70
C LYS A 102 9.71 -10.47 -9.30
N LYS A 103 9.64 -10.33 -10.63
CA LYS A 103 10.04 -9.09 -11.29
C LYS A 103 9.08 -7.96 -10.95
N PHE A 104 7.79 -8.26 -10.86
CA PHE A 104 6.79 -7.24 -10.57
C PHE A 104 6.91 -6.73 -9.13
N ILE A 105 6.99 -7.63 -8.14
CA ILE A 105 7.18 -7.29 -6.73
C ILE A 105 8.49 -6.52 -6.54
N GLN A 106 9.59 -6.98 -7.13
CA GLN A 106 10.88 -6.28 -7.00
C GLN A 106 10.79 -4.86 -7.57
N HIS A 107 10.21 -4.69 -8.76
CA HIS A 107 10.12 -3.38 -9.37
C HIS A 107 9.27 -2.40 -8.54
N LEU A 108 8.14 -2.87 -7.98
CA LEU A 108 7.32 -2.06 -7.09
C LEU A 108 8.01 -1.76 -5.76
N ALA A 109 8.79 -2.71 -5.22
CA ALA A 109 9.59 -2.50 -4.03
C ALA A 109 10.69 -1.45 -4.25
N ASP A 110 11.34 -1.47 -5.41
CA ASP A 110 12.44 -0.56 -5.77
C ASP A 110 11.97 0.91 -5.86
N ILE A 111 10.70 1.17 -6.24
CA ILE A 111 10.11 2.52 -6.28
C ILE A 111 10.24 3.22 -4.92
N SER A 112 10.03 2.47 -3.84
CA SER A 112 9.95 3.00 -2.47
C SER A 112 11.14 2.57 -1.60
N ASN A 113 12.08 1.81 -2.16
CA ASN A 113 13.06 1.02 -1.41
C ASN A 113 12.39 0.26 -0.24
N ALA A 114 11.26 -0.38 -0.52
CA ALA A 114 10.37 -0.99 0.47
C ALA A 114 10.50 -2.51 0.51
N GLU A 115 10.23 -3.10 1.67
CA GLU A 115 10.16 -4.56 1.79
C GLU A 115 8.76 -5.09 1.45
N TYR A 116 7.71 -4.34 1.80
CA TYR A 116 6.31 -4.71 1.58
C TYR A 116 5.76 -4.01 0.35
N VAL A 117 5.01 -4.77 -0.44
CA VAL A 117 4.26 -4.26 -1.58
C VAL A 117 2.82 -4.72 -1.45
N TYR A 118 1.91 -3.75 -1.46
CA TYR A 118 0.47 -3.97 -1.50
C TYR A 118 -0.05 -3.60 -2.88
N LEU A 119 -0.75 -4.53 -3.54
CA LEU A 119 -1.28 -4.34 -4.89
C LEU A 119 -2.76 -4.66 -4.91
N PHE A 120 -3.61 -3.67 -5.16
CA PHE A 120 -5.03 -3.90 -5.42
C PHE A 120 -5.20 -4.32 -6.89
N ASP A 121 -5.69 -5.52 -7.13
CA ASP A 121 -6.05 -5.99 -8.48
C ASP A 121 -7.52 -5.66 -8.74
N GLU A 122 -7.79 -4.62 -9.52
CA GLU A 122 -9.16 -4.16 -9.80
C GLU A 122 -10.01 -5.19 -10.56
N ARG A 123 -9.40 -6.19 -11.19
CA ARG A 123 -10.14 -7.24 -11.92
C ARG A 123 -10.68 -8.31 -10.97
N LYS A 124 -9.96 -8.50 -9.86
CA LYS A 124 -10.30 -9.46 -8.80
C LYS A 124 -10.94 -8.79 -7.58
N GLU A 125 -10.91 -7.46 -7.55
CA GLU A 125 -11.38 -6.62 -6.43
C GLU A 125 -10.81 -7.08 -5.09
N GLN A 126 -9.49 -7.30 -5.06
CA GLN A 126 -8.81 -7.76 -3.85
C GLN A 126 -7.40 -7.16 -3.74
N TRP A 127 -6.95 -7.02 -2.50
CA TRP A 127 -5.56 -6.73 -2.19
C TRP A 127 -4.70 -7.99 -2.28
N LEU A 128 -3.54 -7.83 -2.90
CA LEU A 128 -2.43 -8.77 -2.87
C LEU A 128 -1.29 -8.16 -2.05
N VAL A 129 -0.56 -9.00 -1.34
CA VAL A 129 0.67 -8.64 -0.66
C VAL A 129 1.84 -9.45 -1.22
N GLY A 130 2.94 -8.77 -1.44
CA GLY A 130 4.22 -9.33 -1.83
C GLY A 130 5.33 -8.75 -0.95
N LYS A 131 6.42 -9.51 -0.80
CA LYS A 131 7.57 -9.10 0.00
C LYS A 131 8.87 -9.46 -0.71
N THR A 132 9.90 -8.64 -0.59
CA THR A 132 11.24 -8.91 -1.17
C THR A 132 12.17 -9.67 -0.22
N SER A 133 11.84 -9.69 1.07
CA SER A 133 12.50 -10.46 2.12
C SER A 133 11.57 -11.52 2.71
N ASP A 134 12.12 -12.42 3.52
CA ASP A 134 11.33 -13.44 4.20
C ASP A 134 10.24 -12.84 5.11
N PHE A 135 9.06 -13.45 5.12
CA PHE A 135 8.03 -13.15 6.11
C PHE A 135 8.53 -13.50 7.51
N VAL A 136 8.28 -12.63 8.50
CA VAL A 136 8.72 -12.87 9.88
C VAL A 136 7.84 -13.91 10.58
N GLY A 137 8.29 -14.45 11.71
CA GLY A 137 7.65 -15.59 12.38
C GLY A 137 6.16 -15.40 12.70
N SER A 138 5.73 -14.20 13.11
CA SER A 138 4.31 -13.88 13.32
C SER A 138 3.52 -14.00 12.01
N GLU A 139 4.00 -13.40 10.92
CA GLU A 139 3.37 -13.44 9.60
C GLU A 139 3.28 -14.86 9.02
N ARG A 140 4.27 -15.71 9.33
CA ARG A 140 4.27 -17.13 8.93
C ARG A 140 3.31 -17.98 9.76
N THR A 141 2.92 -17.55 10.95
CA THR A 141 1.96 -18.29 11.77
C THR A 141 0.57 -18.20 11.14
N ASP A 142 0.22 -17.02 10.62
CA ASP A 142 -1.06 -16.78 9.95
C ASP A 142 -1.06 -17.39 8.53
N CYS A 143 0.06 -17.30 7.80
CA CYS A 143 0.23 -17.92 6.48
C CYS A 143 1.52 -18.76 6.38
N LEU A 144 1.43 -20.04 6.78
CA LEU A 144 2.54 -21.00 6.90
C LEU A 144 3.37 -21.24 5.63
N LYS A 145 2.86 -20.85 4.45
CA LYS A 145 3.51 -21.06 3.15
C LYS A 145 3.93 -19.75 2.46
N ALA A 146 3.94 -18.63 3.19
CA ALA A 146 4.32 -17.34 2.63
C ALA A 146 5.83 -17.31 2.30
N ASN A 147 6.13 -17.17 1.01
CA ASN A 147 7.48 -17.07 0.46
C ASN A 147 7.70 -15.67 -0.13
N PRO A 148 8.93 -15.14 -0.10
CA PRO A 148 9.23 -13.88 -0.79
C PRO A 148 8.96 -13.98 -2.29
N PHE A 149 8.78 -12.84 -2.95
CA PHE A 149 8.59 -12.72 -4.40
C PHE A 149 7.38 -13.47 -4.97
N THR A 150 6.38 -13.73 -4.12
CA THR A 150 5.11 -14.37 -4.48
C THR A 150 3.96 -13.50 -4.02
N TRP A 151 2.94 -13.34 -4.86
CA TRP A 151 1.72 -12.64 -4.46
C TRP A 151 0.80 -13.55 -3.65
N TYR A 152 0.29 -13.02 -2.55
CA TYR A 152 -0.75 -13.67 -1.75
C TYR A 152 -1.94 -12.74 -1.58
N PRO A 153 -3.19 -13.24 -1.60
CA PRO A 153 -4.33 -12.48 -1.13
C PRO A 153 -4.06 -11.95 0.28
N LEU A 154 -4.30 -10.66 0.49
CA LEU A 154 -4.08 -10.02 1.80
C LEU A 154 -5.02 -10.60 2.87
N SER A 155 -6.22 -11.05 2.46
CA SER A 155 -7.19 -11.77 3.29
C SER A 155 -6.70 -13.13 3.80
N ASN A 156 -5.48 -13.57 3.46
CA ASN A 156 -4.90 -14.76 4.10
C ASN A 156 -4.42 -14.46 5.54
N TRP A 157 -4.31 -13.18 5.91
CA TRP A 157 -3.87 -12.74 7.24
C TRP A 157 -5.00 -12.16 8.11
N PHE A 158 -6.22 -12.01 7.58
CA PHE A 158 -7.38 -11.38 8.23
C PHE A 158 -8.66 -12.15 7.90
#